data_AF-S6V4J2-F1
#
_entry.id   AF-S6V4J2-F1
#
_cell.length_a   1.000
_cell.length_b   1.000
_cell.length_c   1.000
_cell.angle_alpha   90.00
_cell.angle_beta   90.00
_cell.angle_gamma   90.00
#
_symmetry.space_group_name_H-M   'P 1'
#
loop_
_entity.id
_entity.type
_entity.pdbx_description
1 polymer ?
#
loop_
_entity_poly.entity_id
_entity_poly.type
_entity_poly.pdbx_seq_one_letter_code
_entity_poly.pdbx_strand_id
1 'polypeptide(L)' 'MTLYVNLAELLGSRIENGFYRPGDRLPSVRALSVEHGVSLSTVQQAYRVLEDSGLAAPKPKSGYFVSVGRH' A
#
# COMPACT_ATOMS: atom_id res chain seq x y z
N MET A 1 -8.80 -15.03 7.59
CA MET A 1 -7.97 -13.98 6.96
C MET A 1 -8.05 -12.70 7.77
N THR A 2 -6.93 -12.03 8.01
CA THR A 2 -6.88 -10.72 8.66
C THR A 2 -7.20 -9.61 7.65
N LEU A 3 -7.93 -8.57 8.06
CA LEU A 3 -8.39 -7.47 7.19
C LEU A 3 -7.24 -6.74 6.47
N TYR A 4 -6.08 -6.60 7.13
CA TYR A 4 -4.93 -5.91 6.55
C TYR A 4 -4.25 -6.72 5.44
N VAL A 5 -4.27 -8.06 5.51
CA VAL A 5 -3.68 -8.91 4.47
C VAL A 5 -4.50 -8.80 3.19
N ASN A 6 -5.83 -8.86 3.29
CA ASN A 6 -6.68 -8.72 2.11
C ASN A 6 -6.51 -7.34 1.43
N LEU A 7 -6.34 -6.28 2.24
CA LEU A 7 -6.05 -4.95 1.74
C LEU A 7 -4.67 -4.84 1.08
N ALA A 8 -3.64 -5.46 1.67
CA ALA A 8 -2.30 -5.52 1.08
C ALA A 8 -2.29 -6.26 -0.25
N GLU A 9 -2.92 -7.44 -0.32
CA GLU A 9 -3.03 -8.25 -1.53
C GLU A 9 -3.76 -7.49 -2.64
N LEU A 10 -4.86 -6.79 -2.31
CA LEU A 10 -5.60 -5.95 -3.25
C LEU A 10 -4.74 -4.81 -3.81
N LEU A 11 -4.02 -4.10 -2.93
CA LEU A 11 -3.12 -3.02 -3.34
C LEU A 11 -1.96 -3.55 -4.17
N GLY A 12 -1.37 -4.68 -3.76
CA GLY A 12 -0.30 -5.36 -4.48
C GLY A 12 -0.73 -5.75 -5.88
N SER A 13 -1.88 -6.39 -6.00
CA SER A 13 -2.48 -6.74 -7.29
C SER A 13 -2.70 -5.52 -8.17
N ARG A 14 -3.14 -4.38 -7.61
CA ARG A 14 -3.29 -3.11 -8.37
C ARG A 14 -1.95 -2.56 -8.85
N ILE A 15 -0.91 -2.62 -8.01
CA ILE A 15 0.46 -2.23 -8.39
C ILE A 15 0.97 -3.12 -9.52
N GLU A 16 0.82 -4.44 -9.39
CA GLU A 16 1.26 -5.43 -10.39
C GLU A 16 0.49 -5.33 -11.70
N ASN A 17 -0.82 -5.02 -11.65
CA ASN A 17 -1.63 -4.76 -12.85
C ASN A 17 -1.30 -3.39 -13.51
N GLY A 18 -0.37 -2.62 -12.94
CA GLY A 18 0.05 -1.33 -13.49
C GLY A 18 -0.93 -0.18 -13.22
N PHE A 19 -1.89 -0.36 -12.31
CA PHE A 19 -2.78 0.71 -11.85
C PHE A 19 -1.99 1.79 -11.11
N TYR A 20 -1.00 1.37 -10.32
CA TYR A 20 0.00 2.26 -9.75
C TYR A 20 1.36 1.93 -10.32
N ARG A 21 2.04 2.94 -10.86
CA ARG A 21 3.36 2.78 -11.45
C ARG A 21 4.43 2.96 -10.39
N PRO A 22 5.62 2.35 -10.56
CA PRO A 22 6.77 2.66 -9.73
C PRO A 22 7.05 4.16 -9.67
N GLY A 23 7.19 4.70 -8.46
CA GLY A 23 7.35 6.13 -8.21
C GLY A 23 6.04 6.91 -8.09
N ASP A 24 4.89 6.29 -8.33
CA ASP A 24 3.59 6.91 -8.11
C ASP A 24 3.27 6.99 -6.62
N ARG A 25 2.44 7.96 -6.24
CA ARG A 25 2.13 8.25 -4.84
C ARG A 25 0.92 7.43 -4.42
N LEU A 26 1.13 6.55 -3.44
CA LEU A 26 0.03 5.79 -2.87
C LEU A 26 -0.87 6.70 -2.02
N PRO A 27 -2.16 6.34 -1.89
CA PRO A 27 -3.09 7.11 -1.08
C PRO A 27 -2.60 7.18 0.38
N SER A 28 -2.89 8.29 1.06
CA SER A 28 -2.54 8.38 2.48
C SER A 28 -3.29 7.33 3.30
N VAL A 29 -2.68 6.86 4.39
CA VAL A 29 -3.29 5.89 5.34
C VAL A 29 -4.72 6.29 5.70
N ARG A 30 -4.94 7.59 5.91
CA ARG A 30 -6.24 8.17 6.26
C ARG A 30 -7.24 8.14 5.10
N ALA A 31 -6.80 8.39 3.87
CA ALA A 31 -7.66 8.31 2.70
C ALA A 31 -8.11 6.86 2.47
N LEU A 32 -7.17 5.91 2.51
CA LEU A 32 -7.47 4.49 2.34
C LEU A 32 -8.37 3.94 3.45
N SER A 33 -8.17 4.41 4.68
CA SER A 33 -8.99 4.07 5.84
C SER A 33 -10.45 4.49 5.65
N VAL A 34 -10.68 5.70 5.13
CA VAL A 34 -12.03 6.21 4.84
C VAL A 34 -12.64 5.49 3.64
N GLU A 35 -11.87 5.28 2.57
CA GLU A 35 -12.32 4.61 1.35
C GLU A 35 -12.75 3.16 1.58
N HIS A 36 -11.95 2.41 2.37
CA HIS A 36 -12.21 1.00 2.66
C HIS A 36 -12.93 0.76 4.00
N GLY A 37 -13.22 1.80 4.78
CA GLY A 37 -13.89 1.69 6.08
C GLY A 37 -13.10 0.91 7.14
N VAL A 38 -11.76 0.87 7.02
CA VAL A 38 -10.88 0.12 7.92
C VAL A 38 -10.13 1.06 8.87
N SER A 39 -9.67 0.56 10.01
CA SER A 39 -8.86 1.34 10.94
C SER A 39 -7.50 1.75 10.34
N LEU A 40 -6.97 2.91 10.76
CA LEU A 40 -5.64 3.40 10.34
C LEU A 40 -4.54 2.35 10.57
N SER A 41 -4.61 1.63 11.69
CA SER A 41 -3.67 0.56 12.02
C SER A 41 -3.72 -0.57 10.99
N THR A 42 -4.91 -0.95 10.50
CA THR A 42 -5.10 -1.96 9.46
C THR A 42 -4.45 -1.53 8.14
N VAL A 43 -4.62 -0.26 7.76
CA VAL A 43 -3.98 0.29 6.55
C VAL A 43 -2.46 0.36 6.71
N GLN A 44 -1.96 0.77 7.88
CA GLN A 44 -0.52 0.76 8.17
C GLN A 44 0.07 -0.64 8.10
N GLN A 45 -0.62 -1.64 8.64
CA GLN A 45 -0.21 -3.04 8.54
C GLN A 45 -0.20 -3.49 7.08
N ALA A 46 -1.21 -3.12 6.29
CA ALA A 46 -1.24 -3.44 4.85
C ALA A 46 -0.06 -2.81 4.10
N TYR A 47 0.24 -1.53 4.37
CA TYR A 47 1.40 -0.86 3.79
C TYR A 47 2.72 -1.49 4.21
N ARG A 48 2.83 -1.94 5.47
CA ARG A 48 4.02 -2.64 5.95
C ARG A 48 4.22 -3.98 5.26
N VAL A 49 3.14 -4.71 4.95
CA VAL A 49 3.21 -5.94 4.13
C VAL A 49 3.69 -5.61 2.71
N LEU A 50 3.16 -4.55 2.09
CA LEU A 50 3.62 -4.11 0.77
C LEU A 50 5.08 -3.65 0.77
N GLU A 51 5.52 -3.03 1.87
CA GLU A 51 6.91 -2.64 2.09
C GLU A 51 7.82 -3.86 2.21
N ASP A 52 7.41 -4.87 2.99
CA ASP A 52 8.12 -6.15 3.13
C ASP A 52 8.25 -6.88 1.79
N SER A 53 7.19 -6.86 0.97
CA SER A 53 7.18 -7.39 -0.39
C SER A 53 7.93 -6.51 -1.41
N GLY A 54 8.43 -5.34 -1.02
CA GLY A 54 9.13 -4.39 -1.90
C GLY A 54 8.25 -3.66 -2.92
N LEU A 55 6.92 -3.77 -2.82
CA LEU A 55 5.94 -3.13 -3.71
C LEU A 55 5.67 -1.67 -3.32
N ALA A 56 5.88 -1.30 -2.06
CA ALA A 56 5.73 0.06 -1.58
C ALA A 56 6.95 0.48 -0.74
N ALA A 57 7.24 1.78 -0.69
CA ALA A 57 8.23 2.33 0.21
C ALA A 57 7.72 3.64 0.85
N PRO A 58 7.94 3.81 2.17
CA PRO A 58 7.67 5.07 2.84
C PRO A 58 8.72 6.10 2.43
N LYS A 59 8.26 7.27 2.01
CA LYS A 59 9.11 8.42 1.71
C LYS A 59 8.93 9.49 2.79
N PRO A 60 10.00 9.88 3.51
CA PRO A 60 9.91 10.86 4.58
C PRO A 60 9.33 12.17 4.05
N LYS A 61 8.36 12.74 4.80
CA LYS A 61 7.60 13.95 4.47
C LYS A 61 6.68 13.90 3.23
N SER A 62 6.61 12.77 2.51
CA SER A 62 5.76 12.66 1.30
C SER A 62 4.71 11.55 1.35
N GLY A 63 4.82 10.57 2.24
CA GLY A 63 3.86 9.47 2.38
C GLY A 63 4.38 8.16 1.79
N TYR A 64 3.50 7.29 1.29
CA TYR A 64 3.90 6.03 0.65
C TYR A 64 3.99 6.20 -0.86
N PHE A 65 4.97 5.53 -1.46
CA PHE A 65 5.18 5.49 -2.90
C PHE A 65 5.28 4.04 -3.34
N VAL A 66 4.87 3.76 -4.57
CA VAL A 66 5.08 2.43 -5.15
C VAL A 66 6.56 2.26 -5.44
N SER A 67 7.12 1.17 -4.93
CA SER A 67 8.44 0.69 -5.30
C SER A 67 8.29 -0.34 -6.41
N VAL A 68 9.22 -0.33 -7.35
CA VAL A 68 9.38 -1.47 -8.26
C VAL A 68 10.04 -2.58 -7.46
N GLY A 69 9.21 -3.43 -6.84
CA GLY A 69 9.64 -4.69 -6.27
C GLY A 69 10.39 -5.47 -7.35
N ARG A 70 11.66 -5.73 -7.07
CA ARG A 70 12.68 -6.27 -7.97
C ARG A 70 12.19 -7.56 -8.65
N HIS A 71 12.30 -7.63 -9.96
CA HIS A 71 12.25 -8.88 -10.73
C HIS A 71 13.63 -9.55 -10.79
#